data_AF-A0A6L5K558-F1
#
_entry.id   AF-A0A6L5K558-F1
#
_cell.length_a   1.000
_cell.length_b   1.000
_cell.length_c   1.000
_cell.angle_alpha   90.00
_cell.angle_beta   90.00
_cell.angle_gamma   90.00
#
_symmetry.space_group_name_H-M   'P 1'
#
loop_
_entity.id
_entity.type
_entity.pdbx_description
1 polymer ?
#
loop_
_entity_poly.entity_id
_entity_poly.type
_entity_poly.pdbx_seq_one_letter_code
_entity_poly.pdbx_strand_id
1 'polypeptide(L)' 'MGQEDLKSCYITEDIPYGLAYSHGVDIPIIDATICLASAINGADYYGEGRSLGEMGIAGLNREELDKMLRKGF' A
#
# COMPACT_ATOMS: atom_id res chain seq x y z
N MET A 1 4.62 -25.65 17.45
CA MET A 1 5.40 -24.64 16.72
C MET A 1 4.58 -24.29 15.50
N GLY A 2 4.14 -23.02 15.43
CA GLY A 2 3.02 -22.58 14.60
C GLY A 2 3.28 -22.76 13.10
N GLN A 3 2.25 -23.14 12.37
CA GLN A 3 2.28 -23.23 10.91
C GLN A 3 2.60 -21.85 10.35
N GLU A 4 3.62 -21.76 9.50
CA GLU A 4 3.91 -20.55 8.72
C GLU A 4 2.86 -20.43 7.62
N ASP A 5 1.66 -20.04 8.02
CA ASP A 5 0.60 -19.69 7.08
C ASP A 5 0.99 -18.38 6.38
N LEU A 6 1.06 -18.41 5.05
CA LEU A 6 1.22 -17.25 4.16
C LEU A 6 0.08 -16.21 4.28
N LYS A 7 -0.87 -16.45 5.20
CA LYS A 7 -1.90 -15.51 5.67
C LYS A 7 -1.48 -14.75 6.93
N SER A 8 -0.20 -14.71 7.25
CA SER A 8 0.32 -13.85 8.29
C SER A 8 0.00 -12.38 7.98
N CYS A 9 -0.25 -11.56 9.02
CA CYS A 9 -0.62 -10.14 8.88
C CYS A 9 0.39 -9.35 8.03
N TYR A 10 1.65 -9.79 7.96
CA TYR A 10 2.67 -9.21 7.08
C TYR A 10 2.28 -9.20 5.59
N ILE A 11 1.44 -10.14 5.14
CA ILE A 11 1.05 -10.26 3.73
C ILE A 11 -0.31 -9.60 3.48
N THR A 12 -1.26 -9.79 4.38
CA THR A 12 -2.64 -9.30 4.21
C THR A 12 -2.86 -7.88 4.73
N GLU A 13 -1.94 -7.34 5.53
CA GLU A 13 -2.01 -5.96 6.07
C GLU A 13 -0.89 -5.08 5.46
N ASP A 14 0.38 -5.48 5.58
CA ASP A 14 1.48 -4.58 5.16
C ASP A 14 1.62 -4.42 3.64
N ILE A 15 1.26 -5.45 2.85
CA ILE A 15 1.27 -5.36 1.38
C ILE A 15 0.18 -4.40 0.86
N PRO A 16 -1.12 -4.56 1.20
CA PRO A 16 -2.14 -3.65 0.71
C PRO A 16 -2.13 -2.26 1.35
N TYR A 17 -1.64 -2.11 2.60
CA TYR A 17 -1.70 -0.83 3.31
C TYR A 17 -0.36 -0.10 3.45
N GLY A 18 0.77 -0.81 3.49
CA GLY A 18 2.09 -0.21 3.78
C GLY A 18 2.96 0.05 2.55
N LEU A 19 2.71 -0.66 1.44
CA LEU A 19 3.63 -0.70 0.30
C LEU A 19 3.13 0.08 -0.93
N ALA A 20 1.82 0.26 -1.10
CA ALA A 20 1.27 0.85 -2.31
C ALA A 20 1.19 2.39 -2.27
N TYR A 21 2.32 3.11 -2.27
CA TYR A 21 2.31 4.57 -2.50
C TYR A 21 3.50 5.07 -3.31
N SER A 22 3.27 5.39 -4.59
CA SER A 22 4.20 6.10 -5.46
C SER A 22 3.76 7.55 -5.67
N HIS A 23 4.23 8.48 -4.82
CA HIS A 23 4.08 9.92 -5.07
C HIS A 23 5.07 10.38 -6.15
N GLY A 24 4.86 9.94 -7.40
CA GLY A 24 5.74 10.24 -8.54
C GLY A 24 7.11 9.57 -8.47
N VAL A 25 7.27 8.57 -7.61
CA VAL A 25 8.51 7.77 -7.46
C VAL A 25 8.24 6.38 -8.00
N ASP A 26 9.12 5.91 -8.89
CA ASP A 26 9.05 4.54 -9.39
C ASP A 26 9.42 3.54 -8.27
N ILE A 27 8.56 2.54 -8.04
CA ILE A 27 8.70 1.55 -6.96
C ILE A 27 8.65 0.10 -7.49
N PRO A 28 9.47 -0.26 -8.49
CA PRO A 28 9.27 -1.47 -9.29
C PRO A 28 9.38 -2.77 -8.48
N ILE A 29 10.18 -2.79 -7.41
CA ILE A 29 10.32 -3.94 -6.53
C ILE A 29 9.06 -4.14 -5.68
N ILE A 30 8.46 -3.04 -5.24
CA ILE A 30 7.22 -3.08 -4.45
C ILE A 30 6.08 -3.56 -5.35
N ASP A 31 5.99 -3.03 -6.57
CA ASP A 31 4.96 -3.44 -7.52
C ASP A 31 5.03 -4.94 -7.84
N ALA A 32 6.24 -5.46 -8.04
CA ALA A 32 6.49 -6.88 -8.25
C ALA A 32 6.07 -7.72 -7.01
N THR A 33 6.31 -7.21 -5.81
CA THR A 33 5.95 -7.88 -4.56
C THR A 33 4.43 -7.96 -4.40
N ILE A 34 3.70 -6.86 -4.65
CA ILE A 34 2.23 -6.83 -4.60
C ILE A 34 1.64 -7.79 -5.64
N CYS A 35 2.21 -7.81 -6.85
CA CYS A 35 1.80 -8.72 -7.92
C CYS A 35 1.95 -10.20 -7.52
N LEU A 36 3.11 -10.57 -6.95
CA LEU A 36 3.35 -11.93 -6.48
C LEU A 36 2.41 -12.33 -5.34
N ALA A 37 2.22 -11.46 -4.35
CA ALA A 37 1.31 -11.71 -3.23
C ALA A 37 -0.14 -11.90 -3.70
N SER A 38 -0.59 -11.05 -4.63
CA SER A 38 -1.91 -11.11 -5.27
C SER A 38 -2.11 -12.46 -5.97
N ALA A 39 -1.12 -12.90 -6.75
CA ALA A 39 -1.16 -14.18 -7.46
C ALA A 39 -1.16 -15.40 -6.52
N ILE A 40 -0.39 -15.36 -5.43
CA ILE A 40 -0.31 -16.45 -4.44
C ILE A 40 -1.65 -16.58 -3.69
N ASN A 41 -2.27 -15.45 -3.34
CA ASN A 41 -3.46 -15.45 -2.50
C ASN A 41 -4.77 -15.42 -3.29
N GLY A 42 -4.71 -15.25 -4.62
CA GLY A 42 -5.90 -15.13 -5.48
C GLY A 42 -6.75 -13.91 -5.15
N ALA A 43 -6.10 -12.83 -4.70
CA ALA A 43 -6.72 -11.57 -4.29
C ALA A 43 -6.14 -10.42 -5.12
N ASP A 44 -6.90 -9.34 -5.32
CA ASP A 44 -6.40 -8.16 -6.03
C ASP A 44 -6.02 -7.08 -5.01
N TYR A 45 -4.76 -7.11 -4.55
CA TYR A 45 -4.32 -6.16 -3.53
C TYR A 45 -4.18 -4.72 -4.03
N TYR A 46 -4.14 -4.49 -5.36
CA TYR A 46 -4.24 -3.13 -5.90
C TYR A 46 -5.68 -2.59 -5.82
N GLY A 47 -6.67 -3.45 -6.07
CA GLY A 47 -8.08 -3.09 -5.98
C GLY A 47 -8.64 -3.07 -4.55
N GLU A 48 -8.12 -3.94 -3.67
CA GLU A 48 -8.55 -4.07 -2.27
C GLU A 48 -7.80 -3.13 -1.31
N GLY A 49 -6.61 -2.66 -1.70
CA GLY A 49 -5.82 -1.69 -0.95
C GLY A 49 -6.44 -0.30 -0.94
N ARG A 50 -5.95 0.59 -0.07
CA ARG A 50 -6.41 1.99 -0.06
C ARG A 50 -5.74 2.79 -1.17
N SER A 51 -6.56 3.43 -2.00
CA SER A 51 -6.12 4.43 -2.94
C SER A 51 -5.77 5.76 -2.25
N LEU A 52 -4.93 6.58 -2.90
CA LEU A 52 -4.68 7.97 -2.50
C LEU A 52 -5.97 8.79 -2.36
N GLY A 53 -7.00 8.44 -3.15
CA GLY A 53 -8.31 9.10 -3.12
C GLY A 53 -9.06 8.80 -1.82
N GLU A 54 -9.08 7.54 -1.40
CA GLU A 54 -9.73 7.12 -0.15
C GLU A 54 -9.01 7.65 1.09
N MET A 55 -7.71 7.97 0.98
CA MET A 55 -6.96 8.66 2.02
C MET A 55 -7.16 10.17 2.05
N GLY A 56 -7.86 10.75 1.06
CA GLY A 56 -8.06 12.20 0.95
C GLY A 56 -6.80 12.98 0.56
N ILE A 57 -5.77 12.30 0.04
CA ILE A 57 -4.49 12.91 -0.35
C ILE A 57 -4.22 12.87 -1.86
N ALA A 58 -5.17 12.35 -2.65
CA ALA A 58 -5.05 12.36 -4.10
C ALA A 58 -4.87 13.78 -4.65
N GLY A 59 -3.84 13.95 -5.50
CA GLY A 59 -3.55 15.23 -6.16
C GLY A 59 -2.84 16.27 -5.30
N LEU A 60 -2.56 15.98 -4.01
CA LEU A 60 -1.74 16.87 -3.20
C LEU A 60 -0.30 16.88 -3.73
N ASN A 61 0.25 18.09 -3.89
CA ASN A 61 1.68 18.24 -4.10
C ASN A 61 2.45 18.04 -2.78
N ARG A 62 3.79 18.02 -2.88
CA ARG A 62 4.67 17.78 -1.73
C ARG A 62 4.43 18.78 -0.59
N GLU A 63 4.24 20.05 -0.92
CA GLU A 63 4.05 21.14 0.04
C GLU A 63 2.69 21.05 0.74
N GLU A 64 1.64 20.71 0.00
CA GLU A 64 0.30 20.49 0.52
C GLU A 64 0.25 19.26 1.44
N LEU A 65 0.92 18.18 1.03
CA LEU A 65 1.04 16.98 1.84
C LEU A 65 1.83 17.26 3.14
N ASP A 66 2.98 17.95 3.09
CA ASP A 66 3.76 18.32 4.29
C ASP A 66 2.94 19.21 5.24
N LYS A 67 2.21 20.19 4.70
CA LYS A 67 1.32 21.04 5.50
C LYS A 67 0.19 20.24 6.15
N MET A 68 -0.38 19.28 5.44
CA MET A 68 -1.43 18.41 5.98
C MET A 68 -0.88 17.52 7.10
N LEU A 69 0.25 16.86 6.88
CA LEU A 69 0.91 15.98 7.86
C LEU A 69 1.29 16.71 9.15
N ARG A 70 1.69 17.99 9.06
CA ARG A 70 2.06 18.82 10.22
C ARG A 70 0.85 19.34 11.00
N LYS A 71 -0.29 19.56 10.34
CA LYS A 71 -1.50 20.08 10.99
C LYS A 71 -2.36 18.98 11.63
N GLY A 72 -2.20 17.74 11.19
CA GLY A 72 -3.06 16.62 11.59
C GLY A 72 -4.41 16.65 10.87
N PHE A 73 -5.08 15.49 10.87
CA PHE A 73 -6.48 15.35 10.46
C PHE A 73 -7.43 15.92 11.52
#